data_AF-A0A653BE62-F1
#
_entry.id   AF-A0A653BE62-F1
#
_cell.length_a   1.000
_cell.length_b   1.000
_cell.length_c   1.000
_cell.angle_alpha   90.00
_cell.angle_beta   90.00
_cell.angle_gamma   90.00
#
_symmetry.space_group_name_H-M   'P 1'
#
loop_
_entity.id
_entity.type
_entity.pdbx_description
1 polymer ?
#
loop_
_entity_poly.entity_id
_entity_poly.type
_entity_poly.pdbx_seq_one_letter_code
_entity_poly.pdbx_strand_id
1 'polypeptide(L)'
;MKDLIRNYKITIKNRTEEESDYDPIVSSSSSHDYGACNSDVFGQEFSTASEDESVKTTGTVSRYANQNTNGQVLTSFVNVYEKLKGVTSANLGERFDKIAELGRNKFDDAFLIGIENSGKASSWETLRNSPLCQQEEHTTHSIVTIFAIWNTTMGSSLLAMAWGIAKTGLFPAIIITVAISGLCLYTTHVLLCINRKHGIIGGNFEVPELCRLLLGRWAEIMARIFSMIVLIGADIVYWILMSNFLYNFVSFVYDIFHGNPSEEMSDAVICLKNNVLNINTTYVFKPSIESSGFYNIWDLYSTVPVILAVIMFPILNFKSPTFFTKFNSLGTVSVTYLLIFVAIKSFSWGPHIQNWSEEWTLKSTFPSLTGMLSMSYFIHNIIITIMRHNRHQENNSRDLTIAFSLITFTYVFIGIAFYIGFPLAKACIEDNLLNNFPKGDTLTLISRVLLLFQLFTVFPLITYMLRQDILTNLNSILKLNSPFGYGRVVCINFVVVLICIMFACFLPRIGTLIRYTGALSGLVYIFLLPSLLKMASLRKERRLTAPKVVLYSFIIVIGGLNLFSQFFINDIN
;
A
#
# COMPACT_ATOMS: atom_id res chain seq x y z
N MET A 1 -36.90 0.17 -40.79
CA MET A 1 -35.62 0.87 -40.51
C MET A 1 -35.58 1.55 -39.14
N LYS A 2 -36.64 2.28 -38.72
CA LYS A 2 -36.74 2.84 -37.36
C LYS A 2 -36.80 1.78 -36.24
N ASP A 3 -37.43 0.63 -36.49
CA ASP A 3 -37.49 -0.46 -35.49
C ASP A 3 -36.17 -1.24 -35.36
N LEU A 4 -35.41 -1.34 -36.45
CA LEU A 4 -34.04 -1.87 -36.44
C LEU A 4 -33.10 -0.97 -35.63
N ILE A 5 -33.26 0.35 -35.73
CA ILE A 5 -32.50 1.32 -34.92
C ILE A 5 -32.93 1.27 -33.44
N ARG A 6 -34.23 1.05 -33.15
CA ARG A 6 -34.74 0.91 -31.79
C ARG A 6 -34.24 -0.37 -31.11
N ASN A 7 -34.24 -1.51 -31.81
CA ASN A 7 -33.71 -2.77 -31.29
C ASN A 7 -32.20 -2.71 -31.10
N TYR A 8 -31.45 -2.09 -32.02
CA TYR A 8 -30.00 -1.90 -31.84
C TYR A 8 -29.65 -0.99 -30.65
N LYS A 9 -30.50 0.01 -30.35
CA LYS A 9 -30.33 0.90 -29.19
C LYS A 9 -30.64 0.22 -27.85
N ILE A 10 -31.56 -0.75 -27.85
CA ILE A 10 -31.86 -1.59 -26.67
C ILE A 10 -30.75 -2.63 -26.45
N THR A 11 -30.22 -3.23 -27.52
CA THR A 11 -29.07 -4.14 -27.43
C THR A 11 -27.80 -3.44 -26.93
N ILE A 12 -27.56 -2.18 -27.33
CA ILE A 12 -26.44 -1.38 -26.78
C ILE A 12 -26.70 -1.00 -25.32
N LYS A 13 -27.94 -0.65 -24.95
CA LYS A 13 -28.27 -0.28 -23.57
C LYS A 13 -28.10 -1.47 -22.60
N ASN A 14 -28.54 -2.67 -22.99
CA ASN A 14 -28.33 -3.88 -22.19
C ASN A 14 -26.85 -4.29 -22.13
N ARG A 15 -26.07 -4.04 -23.19
CA ARG A 15 -24.63 -4.29 -23.19
C ARG A 15 -23.84 -3.30 -22.30
N THR A 16 -24.38 -2.11 -22.03
CA THR A 16 -23.81 -1.16 -21.06
C THR A 16 -24.24 -1.38 -19.60
N GLU A 17 -25.30 -2.16 -19.34
CA GLU A 17 -25.74 -2.50 -17.99
C GLU A 17 -25.14 -3.83 -17.49
N GLU A 18 -24.68 -4.72 -18.39
CA GLU A 18 -23.95 -5.96 -18.03
C GLU A 18 -22.42 -5.80 -17.88
N GLU A 19 -21.84 -4.61 -18.13
CA GLU A 19 -20.38 -4.40 -18.03
C GLU A 19 -19.93 -3.65 -16.76
N SER A 20 -20.79 -3.62 -15.73
CA SER A 20 -20.44 -3.17 -14.39
C SER A 20 -20.45 -4.34 -13.41
N ASP A 21 -19.53 -5.28 -13.58
CA ASP A 21 -19.18 -6.21 -12.51
C ASP A 21 -17.66 -6.30 -12.31
N TYR A 22 -17.30 -6.25 -11.03
CA TYR A 22 -15.97 -6.43 -10.50
C TYR A 22 -15.67 -7.93 -10.50
N ASP A 23 -14.94 -8.41 -11.51
CA ASP A 23 -14.37 -9.76 -11.46
C ASP A 23 -13.09 -9.79 -10.61
N PRO A 24 -13.00 -10.66 -9.58
CA PRO A 24 -11.78 -10.89 -8.84
C PRO A 24 -10.85 -11.87 -9.55
N ILE A 25 -9.58 -11.73 -9.21
CA ILE A 25 -8.42 -12.52 -9.66
C ILE A 25 -8.55 -13.97 -9.17
N VAL A 26 -8.63 -14.98 -10.07
CA VAL A 26 -7.74 -16.17 -10.11
C VAL A 26 -7.83 -16.87 -11.47
N SER A 27 -6.68 -17.28 -12.02
CA SER A 27 -6.58 -18.33 -13.02
C SER A 27 -5.97 -19.59 -12.38
N SER A 28 -6.71 -20.69 -12.33
CA SER A 28 -6.18 -22.05 -12.55
C SER A 28 -7.31 -23.05 -12.68
N SER A 29 -7.26 -23.78 -13.79
CA SER A 29 -8.12 -24.88 -14.21
C SER A 29 -8.10 -26.08 -13.25
N SER A 30 -9.28 -26.60 -12.92
CA SER A 30 -9.50 -28.04 -12.73
C SER A 30 -10.95 -28.37 -13.05
N SER A 31 -11.12 -29.15 -14.12
CA SER A 31 -12.33 -29.82 -14.59
C SER A 31 -13.00 -30.65 -13.50
N HIS A 32 -14.31 -30.49 -13.32
CA HIS A 32 -15.21 -31.59 -12.97
C HIS A 32 -16.63 -31.27 -13.44
N ASP A 33 -17.14 -32.17 -14.29
CA ASP A 33 -18.54 -32.32 -14.71
C ASP A 33 -19.50 -32.28 -13.52
N TYR A 34 -20.69 -31.71 -13.73
CA TYR A 34 -21.98 -32.41 -13.53
C TYR A 34 -23.16 -31.57 -14.03
N GLY A 35 -23.90 -32.13 -15.00
CA GLY A 35 -25.34 -32.35 -14.84
C GLY A 35 -26.30 -31.20 -15.18
N ALA A 36 -26.85 -31.27 -16.38
CA ALA A 36 -27.98 -30.50 -16.89
C ALA A 36 -29.29 -30.67 -16.08
N CYS A 37 -30.16 -29.65 -16.14
CA CYS A 37 -31.60 -29.86 -16.35
C CYS A 37 -32.28 -28.58 -16.90
N ASN A 38 -32.82 -28.72 -18.12
CA ASN A 38 -33.73 -27.79 -18.80
C ASN A 38 -35.16 -27.91 -18.28
N SER A 39 -35.96 -26.85 -18.43
CA SER A 39 -37.31 -26.82 -19.05
C SER A 39 -37.97 -25.46 -18.75
N ASP A 40 -38.11 -24.60 -19.77
CA ASP A 40 -39.31 -24.38 -20.60
C ASP A 40 -40.23 -23.30 -19.99
N VAL A 41 -40.27 -22.09 -20.58
CA VAL A 41 -41.17 -21.67 -21.68
C VAL A 41 -42.63 -21.66 -21.22
N PHE A 42 -43.17 -20.46 -20.98
CA PHE A 42 -44.44 -20.00 -21.59
C PHE A 42 -44.60 -18.49 -21.39
N GLY A 43 -44.73 -17.78 -22.51
CA GLY A 43 -45.09 -16.36 -22.54
C GLY A 43 -46.61 -16.17 -22.58
N GLN A 44 -47.05 -14.99 -22.13
CA GLN A 44 -48.30 -14.39 -22.59
C GLN A 44 -48.21 -12.86 -22.46
N GLU A 45 -48.26 -12.19 -23.61
CA GLU A 45 -48.41 -10.73 -23.77
C GLU A 45 -49.90 -10.31 -23.70
N PHE A 46 -50.08 -8.97 -23.63
CA PHE A 46 -51.30 -8.14 -23.78
C PHE A 46 -52.17 -7.97 -22.50
N SER A 47 -52.62 -6.78 -22.06
CA SER A 47 -52.85 -5.48 -22.73
C SER A 47 -53.07 -4.33 -21.70
N THR A 48 -52.51 -3.15 -22.01
CA THR A 48 -53.04 -1.75 -21.96
C THR A 48 -53.96 -1.18 -20.85
N ALA A 49 -53.64 0.09 -20.51
CA ALA A 49 -54.46 1.21 -19.99
C ALA A 49 -54.73 1.20 -18.46
N SER A 50 -54.67 2.30 -17.69
CA SER A 50 -54.71 3.75 -17.94
C SER A 50 -54.22 4.50 -16.68
N GLU A 51 -53.53 5.63 -16.87
CA GLU A 51 -53.26 6.65 -15.82
C GLU A 51 -54.41 7.66 -15.74
N ASP A 52 -54.77 8.06 -14.51
CA ASP A 52 -55.33 9.33 -14.01
C ASP A 52 -55.90 8.97 -12.60
N GLU A 53 -55.76 9.71 -11.49
CA GLU A 53 -55.87 11.15 -11.30
C GLU A 53 -55.35 11.52 -9.88
N SER A 54 -55.03 12.80 -9.71
CA SER A 54 -54.59 13.50 -8.50
C SER A 54 -55.48 13.40 -7.25
N VAL A 55 -54.93 13.55 -6.03
CA VAL A 55 -55.45 14.48 -4.97
C VAL A 55 -54.33 14.84 -3.96
N LYS A 56 -54.19 16.14 -3.69
CA LYS A 56 -53.43 16.76 -2.59
C LYS A 56 -54.21 16.64 -1.28
N THR A 57 -53.52 16.39 -0.14
CA THR A 57 -53.83 17.13 1.09
C THR A 57 -52.68 17.16 2.10
N THR A 58 -52.55 18.35 2.67
CA THR A 58 -51.67 18.88 3.72
C THR A 58 -51.80 18.20 5.09
N GLY A 59 -50.73 18.22 5.90
CA GLY A 59 -50.80 17.96 7.35
C GLY A 59 -49.46 18.12 8.07
N THR A 60 -49.29 19.25 8.73
CA THR A 60 -48.16 19.70 9.57
C THR A 60 -48.07 18.93 10.90
N VAL A 61 -46.87 18.86 11.53
CA VAL A 61 -46.55 19.06 13.00
C VAL A 61 -45.30 18.28 13.47
N SER A 62 -44.15 18.97 13.47
CA SER A 62 -43.25 19.31 14.61
C SER A 62 -42.98 18.38 15.83
N ARG A 63 -41.65 18.15 16.06
CA ARG A 63 -40.81 18.34 17.29
C ARG A 63 -40.44 17.18 18.27
N TYR A 64 -39.12 17.16 18.56
CA TYR A 64 -38.36 16.68 19.77
C TYR A 64 -38.30 15.16 20.01
N ALA A 65 -37.29 14.53 20.66
CA ALA A 65 -35.89 14.80 20.99
C ALA A 65 -35.31 13.50 21.63
N ASN A 66 -34.01 13.25 21.43
CA ASN A 66 -33.03 12.71 22.38
C ASN A 66 -32.98 11.21 22.84
N GLN A 67 -31.71 10.78 22.92
CA GLN A 67 -31.06 9.90 23.92
C GLN A 67 -30.85 8.39 23.67
N ASN A 68 -29.56 8.06 23.46
CA ASN A 68 -28.73 7.09 24.17
C ASN A 68 -29.31 5.70 24.52
N THR A 69 -28.92 4.65 23.80
CA THR A 69 -28.79 3.26 24.32
C THR A 69 -27.89 2.36 23.41
N ASN A 70 -26.59 2.63 23.30
CA ASN A 70 -25.65 1.78 22.53
C ASN A 70 -24.63 1.02 23.40
N GLY A 71 -25.10 0.39 24.49
CA GLY A 71 -24.25 -0.38 25.41
C GLY A 71 -24.64 -1.85 25.62
N GLN A 72 -25.84 -2.28 25.23
CA GLN A 72 -26.36 -3.62 25.57
C GLN A 72 -26.65 -4.53 24.38
N VAL A 73 -26.49 -4.05 23.14
CA VAL A 73 -26.89 -4.78 21.94
C VAL A 73 -25.85 -5.84 21.51
N LEU A 74 -24.58 -5.69 21.88
CA LEU A 74 -23.49 -6.49 21.31
C LEU A 74 -23.31 -7.87 21.94
N THR A 75 -23.75 -8.06 23.20
CA THR A 75 -23.71 -9.37 23.88
C THR A 75 -24.89 -10.28 23.53
N SER A 76 -25.95 -9.74 22.93
CA SER A 76 -27.14 -10.50 22.56
C SER A 76 -26.96 -11.32 21.26
N PHE A 77 -26.19 -10.82 20.30
CA PHE A 77 -26.06 -11.44 18.97
C PHE A 77 -25.24 -12.75 18.96
N VAL A 78 -24.20 -12.85 19.81
CA VAL A 78 -23.34 -14.05 19.86
C VAL A 78 -24.10 -15.26 20.45
N ASN A 79 -24.96 -15.03 21.44
CA ASN A 79 -25.79 -16.07 22.05
C ASN A 79 -26.92 -16.56 21.11
N VAL A 80 -27.37 -15.73 20.17
CA VAL A 80 -28.43 -16.09 19.21
C VAL A 80 -27.88 -17.01 18.12
N TYR A 81 -26.65 -16.78 17.67
CA TYR A 81 -26.02 -17.57 16.60
C TYR A 81 -25.65 -19.00 17.06
N GLU A 82 -25.16 -19.18 18.30
CA GLU A 82 -24.90 -20.52 18.86
C GLU A 82 -26.18 -21.35 19.06
N LYS A 83 -27.31 -20.70 19.33
CA LYS A 83 -28.61 -21.38 19.53
C LYS A 83 -29.32 -21.80 18.25
N LEU A 84 -28.77 -21.44 17.08
CA LEU A 84 -29.34 -21.71 15.75
C LEU A 84 -28.63 -22.84 15.01
N LYS A 85 -27.56 -23.43 15.58
CA LYS A 85 -26.73 -24.45 14.90
C LYS A 85 -27.31 -25.86 14.87
N GLY A 86 -28.50 -26.07 15.41
CA GLY A 86 -29.24 -27.31 15.23
C GLY A 86 -30.71 -27.04 15.48
N VAL A 87 -31.56 -27.23 14.48
CA VAL A 87 -32.96 -27.67 14.58
C VAL A 87 -33.56 -27.65 13.17
N THR A 88 -34.16 -28.77 12.82
CA THR A 88 -34.84 -29.11 11.56
C THR A 88 -36.22 -28.46 11.43
N SER A 89 -36.76 -28.48 10.20
CA SER A 89 -37.80 -27.60 9.61
C SER A 89 -39.23 -27.66 10.16
N ALA A 90 -39.50 -28.21 11.35
CA ALA A 90 -40.88 -28.53 11.75
C ALA A 90 -41.58 -27.51 12.68
N ASN A 91 -40.89 -26.57 13.33
CA ASN A 91 -41.51 -25.66 14.32
C ASN A 91 -41.29 -24.16 13.99
N LEU A 92 -41.68 -23.75 12.78
CA LEU A 92 -41.50 -22.36 12.31
C LEU A 92 -42.56 -21.39 12.85
N GLY A 93 -43.74 -21.87 13.25
CA GLY A 93 -44.89 -21.04 13.65
C GLY A 93 -44.76 -20.37 15.03
N GLU A 94 -44.36 -21.12 16.07
CA GLU A 94 -44.25 -20.59 17.44
C GLU A 94 -43.09 -19.60 17.67
N ARG A 95 -42.17 -19.48 16.70
CA ARG A 95 -41.03 -18.55 16.78
C ARG A 95 -41.27 -17.19 16.14
N PHE A 96 -42.37 -17.01 15.39
CA PHE A 96 -42.72 -15.69 14.82
C PHE A 96 -43.06 -14.68 15.91
N ASP A 97 -43.81 -15.08 16.93
CA ASP A 97 -44.21 -14.18 18.02
C ASP A 97 -43.00 -13.69 18.84
N LYS A 98 -42.00 -14.56 19.03
CA LYS A 98 -40.78 -14.21 19.78
C LYS A 98 -39.83 -13.30 19.00
N ILE A 99 -39.81 -13.39 17.67
CA ILE A 99 -39.02 -12.52 16.79
C ILE A 99 -39.71 -11.15 16.62
N ALA A 100 -41.04 -11.14 16.53
CA ALA A 100 -41.85 -9.91 16.51
C ALA A 100 -41.76 -9.11 17.82
N GLU A 101 -41.65 -9.80 18.97
CA GLU A 101 -41.42 -9.14 20.26
C GLU A 101 -40.04 -8.48 20.38
N LEU A 102 -39.00 -9.10 19.80
CA LEU A 102 -37.61 -8.60 19.84
C LEU A 102 -37.31 -7.51 18.79
N GLY A 103 -38.12 -7.41 17.73
CA GLY A 103 -37.94 -6.45 16.62
C GLY A 103 -38.58 -5.08 16.83
N ARG A 104 -39.46 -4.93 17.82
CA ARG A 104 -40.35 -3.76 17.96
C ARG A 104 -39.65 -2.42 18.27
N ASN A 105 -38.37 -2.44 18.67
CA ASN A 105 -37.61 -1.23 19.00
C ASN A 105 -36.53 -0.87 17.96
N LYS A 106 -36.49 -1.52 16.80
CA LYS A 106 -35.35 -1.41 15.87
C LYS A 106 -35.67 -1.36 14.38
N PHE A 107 -36.92 -1.53 13.99
CA PHE A 107 -37.35 -1.49 12.59
C PHE A 107 -38.52 -0.51 12.46
N ASP A 108 -38.54 0.30 11.39
CA ASP A 108 -39.68 1.16 11.08
C ASP A 108 -40.94 0.31 10.89
N ASP A 109 -42.09 0.80 11.39
CA ASP A 109 -43.37 0.10 11.33
C ASP A 109 -43.75 -0.31 9.90
N ALA A 110 -43.32 0.46 8.88
CA ALA A 110 -43.52 0.14 7.47
C ALA A 110 -42.75 -1.13 7.01
N PHE A 111 -41.58 -1.41 7.59
CA PHE A 111 -40.75 -2.58 7.26
C PHE A 111 -41.35 -3.87 7.87
N LEU A 112 -41.89 -3.77 9.08
CA LEU A 112 -42.54 -4.89 9.76
C LEU A 112 -43.89 -5.23 9.11
N ILE A 113 -44.68 -4.22 8.71
CA ILE A 113 -45.92 -4.39 7.94
C ILE A 113 -45.66 -5.01 6.55
N GLY A 114 -44.49 -4.72 5.95
CA GLY A 114 -44.07 -5.35 4.70
C GLY A 114 -43.80 -6.85 4.83
N ILE A 115 -43.17 -7.28 5.94
CA ILE A 115 -42.86 -8.70 6.22
C ILE A 115 -44.11 -9.48 6.61
N GLU A 116 -45.01 -8.87 7.38
CA GLU A 116 -46.25 -9.51 7.84
C GLU A 116 -47.23 -9.77 6.69
N ASN A 117 -47.28 -8.87 5.68
CA ASN A 117 -48.13 -9.04 4.51
C ASN A 117 -47.54 -9.96 3.43
N SER A 118 -46.24 -10.24 3.46
CA SER A 118 -45.57 -11.15 2.52
C SER A 118 -45.32 -12.52 3.16
N GLY A 119 -46.39 -13.29 3.38
CA GLY A 119 -46.31 -14.68 3.86
C GLY A 119 -45.68 -15.67 2.87
N LYS A 120 -44.53 -15.36 2.26
CA LYS A 120 -43.81 -16.22 1.32
C LYS A 120 -42.33 -16.30 1.65
N ALA A 121 -41.81 -17.54 1.61
CA ALA A 121 -40.40 -17.89 1.77
C ALA A 121 -39.44 -17.08 0.84
N SER A 122 -39.95 -16.51 -0.26
CA SER A 122 -39.22 -15.64 -1.19
C SER A 122 -38.67 -14.36 -0.54
N SER A 123 -39.28 -13.86 0.53
CA SER A 123 -38.78 -12.67 1.24
C SER A 123 -37.48 -12.95 2.00
N TRP A 124 -37.25 -14.20 2.44
CA TRP A 124 -36.01 -14.61 3.09
C TRP A 124 -34.85 -14.80 2.11
N GLU A 125 -35.14 -15.24 0.88
CA GLU A 125 -34.17 -15.25 -0.22
C GLU A 125 -33.79 -13.83 -0.65
N THR A 126 -34.75 -12.90 -0.64
CA THR A 126 -34.50 -11.48 -0.92
C THR A 126 -33.65 -10.82 0.18
N LEU A 127 -33.86 -11.18 1.46
CA LEU A 127 -33.02 -10.78 2.58
C LEU A 127 -31.61 -11.41 2.53
N ARG A 128 -31.50 -12.68 2.11
CA ARG A 128 -30.21 -13.36 1.87
C ARG A 128 -29.42 -12.70 0.73
N ASN A 129 -30.13 -12.25 -0.30
CA ASN A 129 -29.57 -11.57 -1.46
C ASN A 129 -29.42 -10.04 -1.26
N SER A 130 -29.76 -9.53 -0.07
CA SER A 130 -29.46 -8.15 0.30
C SER A 130 -27.93 -7.96 0.35
N PRO A 131 -27.38 -6.85 -0.16
CA PRO A 131 -25.94 -6.57 -0.11
C PRO A 131 -25.39 -6.46 1.33
N LEU A 132 -26.25 -6.44 2.35
CA LEU A 132 -25.89 -6.55 3.77
C LEU A 132 -25.56 -7.98 4.22
N CYS A 133 -25.98 -9.01 3.47
CA CYS A 133 -25.82 -10.43 3.78
C CYS A 133 -24.89 -11.19 2.84
N GLN A 134 -24.46 -10.59 1.72
CA GLN A 134 -23.33 -11.13 0.95
C GLN A 134 -22.06 -11.03 1.79
N GLN A 135 -21.67 -12.13 2.42
CA GLN A 135 -20.32 -12.27 2.97
C GLN A 135 -19.33 -12.03 1.83
N GLU A 136 -18.46 -11.02 1.96
CA GLU A 136 -17.25 -10.94 1.16
C GLU A 136 -16.56 -12.31 1.27
N GLU A 137 -16.53 -13.06 0.18
CA GLU A 137 -15.93 -14.39 0.16
C GLU A 137 -14.44 -14.22 0.48
N HIS A 138 -14.02 -14.61 1.68
CA HIS A 138 -12.63 -14.50 2.07
C HIS A 138 -11.80 -15.52 1.28
N THR A 139 -11.25 -15.12 0.14
CA THR A 139 -10.67 -16.02 -0.85
C THR A 139 -9.20 -16.37 -0.63
N THR A 140 -8.43 -15.58 0.15
CA THR A 140 -6.97 -15.73 0.18
C THR A 140 -6.46 -16.63 1.31
N HIS A 141 -5.55 -17.54 0.99
CA HIS A 141 -4.85 -18.36 1.98
C HIS A 141 -3.83 -17.53 2.79
N SER A 142 -3.60 -17.88 4.06
CA SER A 142 -2.63 -17.21 4.95
C SER A 142 -1.25 -16.97 4.31
N ILE A 143 -0.72 -17.94 3.56
CA ILE A 143 0.59 -17.84 2.90
C ILE A 143 0.59 -16.71 1.86
N VAL A 144 -0.48 -16.58 1.08
CA VAL A 144 -0.62 -15.52 0.08
C VAL A 144 -0.67 -14.16 0.76
N THR A 145 -1.36 -14.04 1.89
CA THR A 145 -1.40 -12.81 2.70
C THR A 145 -0.02 -12.44 3.25
N ILE A 146 0.75 -13.42 3.77
CA ILE A 146 2.12 -13.20 4.24
C ILE A 146 3.01 -12.67 3.12
N PHE A 147 2.99 -13.33 1.96
CA PHE A 147 3.77 -12.90 0.80
C PHE A 147 3.29 -11.57 0.21
N ALA A 148 1.99 -11.26 0.29
CA ALA A 148 1.47 -9.96 -0.14
C ALA A 148 2.02 -8.83 0.75
N ILE A 149 2.03 -9.01 2.07
CA ILE A 149 2.61 -8.04 3.02
C ILE A 149 4.11 -7.88 2.78
N TRP A 150 4.82 -9.01 2.62
CA TRP A 150 6.24 -9.02 2.32
C TRP A 150 6.51 -8.28 1.00
N ASN A 151 5.90 -8.66 -0.12
CA ASN A 151 6.10 -8.00 -1.41
C ASN A 151 5.75 -6.51 -1.40
N THR A 152 4.73 -6.10 -0.65
CA THR A 152 4.31 -4.70 -0.62
C THR A 152 5.28 -3.82 0.17
N THR A 153 6.00 -4.39 1.15
CA THR A 153 6.98 -3.68 1.98
C THR A 153 8.42 -3.84 1.46
N MET A 154 8.69 -4.90 0.70
CA MET A 154 9.92 -5.15 -0.04
C MET A 154 10.02 -4.22 -1.24
N GLY A 155 10.63 -3.06 -1.06
CA GLY A 155 10.78 -2.09 -2.14
C GLY A 155 12.21 -1.61 -2.33
N SER A 156 12.30 -0.45 -2.99
CA SER A 156 13.51 0.33 -3.20
C SER A 156 14.35 0.59 -1.94
N SER A 157 13.72 0.59 -0.76
CA SER A 157 14.37 0.74 0.55
C SER A 157 15.45 -0.32 0.82
N LEU A 158 15.36 -1.50 0.22
CA LEU A 158 16.39 -2.55 0.33
C LEU A 158 17.75 -2.07 -0.18
N LEU A 159 17.75 -1.24 -1.24
CA LEU A 159 18.96 -0.72 -1.88
C LEU A 159 19.73 0.25 -0.98
N ALA A 160 19.05 0.88 -0.03
CA ALA A 160 19.62 1.89 0.87
C ALA A 160 20.02 1.32 2.24
N MET A 161 19.75 0.04 2.50
CA MET A 161 19.93 -0.54 3.82
C MET A 161 21.41 -0.56 4.26
N ALA A 162 22.33 -0.91 3.36
CA ALA A 162 23.76 -0.90 3.65
C ALA A 162 24.29 0.52 3.96
N TRP A 163 23.76 1.54 3.27
CA TRP A 163 24.07 2.94 3.57
C TRP A 163 23.57 3.35 4.96
N GLY A 164 22.36 2.93 5.33
CA GLY A 164 21.81 3.16 6.66
C GLY A 164 22.65 2.54 7.78
N ILE A 165 23.17 1.33 7.56
CA ILE A 165 24.12 0.68 8.46
C ILE A 165 25.42 1.48 8.54
N ALA A 166 25.96 1.92 7.41
CA ALA A 166 27.18 2.73 7.39
C ALA A 166 27.06 4.05 8.17
N LYS A 167 25.88 4.67 8.15
CA LYS A 167 25.55 5.89 8.92
C LYS A 167 25.32 5.64 10.42
N THR A 168 25.24 4.39 10.86
CA THR A 168 24.89 4.05 12.25
C THR A 168 26.02 3.31 12.98
N GLY A 169 26.74 2.43 12.27
CA GLY A 169 27.59 1.38 12.84
C GLY A 169 26.89 0.02 12.77
N LEU A 170 27.64 -1.07 12.56
CA LEU A 170 27.07 -2.39 12.29
C LEU A 170 26.15 -2.91 13.40
N PHE A 171 26.66 -3.08 14.63
CA PHE A 171 25.88 -3.68 15.72
C PHE A 171 24.71 -2.80 16.17
N PRO A 172 24.89 -1.47 16.37
CA PRO A 172 23.77 -0.60 16.71
C PRO A 172 22.69 -0.57 15.61
N ALA A 173 23.06 -0.67 14.33
CA ALA A 173 22.08 -0.71 13.25
C ALA A 173 21.20 -1.95 13.30
N ILE A 174 21.74 -3.12 13.64
CA ILE A 174 20.97 -4.35 13.79
C ILE A 174 19.97 -4.21 14.93
N ILE A 175 20.42 -3.71 16.08
CA ILE A 175 19.56 -3.50 17.26
C ILE A 175 18.44 -2.51 16.93
N ILE A 176 18.76 -1.38 16.29
CA ILE A 176 17.78 -0.37 15.87
C ILE A 176 16.79 -0.95 14.87
N THR A 177 17.25 -1.75 13.91
CA THR A 177 16.39 -2.39 12.90
C THR A 177 15.38 -3.32 13.54
N VAL A 178 15.83 -4.19 14.45
CA VAL A 178 14.95 -5.10 15.20
C VAL A 178 13.98 -4.32 16.09
N ALA A 179 14.45 -3.27 16.76
CA ALA A 179 13.61 -2.44 17.63
C ALA A 179 12.51 -1.68 16.86
N ILE A 180 12.86 -1.02 15.75
CA ILE A 180 11.89 -0.32 14.90
C ILE A 180 10.92 -1.31 14.25
N SER A 181 11.40 -2.45 13.76
CA SER A 181 10.55 -3.51 13.22
C SER A 181 9.54 -4.02 14.25
N GLY A 182 10.00 -4.31 15.48
CA GLY A 182 9.11 -4.73 16.57
C GLY A 182 8.07 -3.68 16.94
N LEU A 183 8.45 -2.39 16.93
CA LEU A 183 7.53 -1.29 17.16
C LEU A 183 6.51 -1.12 16.03
N CYS A 184 6.94 -1.24 14.76
CA CYS A 184 6.06 -1.21 13.59
C CYS A 184 5.10 -2.41 13.58
N LEU A 185 5.57 -3.61 13.92
CA LEU A 185 4.74 -4.80 14.08
C LEU A 185 3.68 -4.57 15.17
N TYR A 186 4.08 -4.07 16.34
CA TYR A 186 3.18 -3.79 17.44
C TYR A 186 2.10 -2.78 17.07
N THR A 187 2.48 -1.66 16.46
CA THR A 187 1.56 -0.58 16.08
C THR A 187 0.60 -1.02 14.97
N THR A 188 1.08 -1.81 14.01
CA THR A 188 0.25 -2.44 12.97
C THR A 188 -0.75 -3.43 13.58
N HIS A 189 -0.29 -4.28 14.50
CA HIS A 189 -1.16 -5.20 15.24
C HIS A 189 -2.22 -4.47 16.07
N VAL A 190 -1.86 -3.33 16.67
CA VAL A 190 -2.80 -2.47 17.40
C VAL A 190 -3.89 -1.94 16.46
N LEU A 191 -3.55 -1.48 15.26
CA LEU A 191 -4.55 -1.04 14.27
C LEU A 191 -5.54 -2.15 13.91
N LEU A 192 -5.04 -3.36 13.63
CA LEU A 192 -5.89 -4.51 13.33
C LEU A 192 -6.80 -4.89 14.50
N CYS A 193 -6.28 -4.88 15.73
CA CYS A 193 -7.07 -5.15 16.93
C CYS A 193 -8.19 -4.13 17.14
N ILE A 194 -7.92 -2.85 16.87
CA ILE A 194 -8.91 -1.78 17.02
C ILE A 194 -9.96 -1.90 15.92
N ASN A 195 -9.54 -2.19 14.68
CA ASN A 195 -10.46 -2.44 13.58
C ASN A 195 -11.39 -3.62 13.88
N ARG A 196 -10.87 -4.74 14.40
CA ARG A 196 -11.71 -5.88 14.80
C ARG A 196 -12.72 -5.54 15.91
N LYS A 197 -12.41 -4.57 16.77
CA LYS A 197 -13.25 -4.19 17.92
C LYS A 197 -14.30 -3.13 17.59
N HIS A 198 -13.95 -2.12 16.79
CA HIS A 198 -14.80 -0.95 16.52
C HIS A 198 -15.19 -0.81 15.05
N GLY A 199 -14.59 -1.60 14.16
CA GLY A 199 -15.01 -1.68 12.77
C GLY A 199 -16.42 -2.26 12.68
N ILE A 200 -17.25 -1.69 11.80
CA ILE A 200 -18.58 -2.20 11.53
C ILE A 200 -18.43 -3.45 10.65
N ILE A 201 -19.09 -4.54 11.03
CA ILE A 201 -19.10 -5.80 10.28
C ILE A 201 -19.68 -5.53 8.88
N GLY A 202 -18.94 -5.86 7.82
CA GLY A 202 -19.35 -5.66 6.42
C GLY A 202 -19.06 -4.28 5.82
N GLY A 203 -18.44 -3.36 6.57
CA GLY A 203 -18.05 -2.04 6.04
C GLY A 203 -16.60 -2.00 5.55
N ASN A 204 -16.37 -1.28 4.44
CA ASN A 204 -15.03 -0.99 3.93
C ASN A 204 -14.29 0.09 4.74
N PHE A 205 -14.07 -0.18 6.04
CA PHE A 205 -13.42 0.76 6.96
C PHE A 205 -11.90 0.75 6.80
N GLU A 206 -11.36 1.85 6.27
CA GLU A 206 -9.92 2.12 6.26
C GLU A 206 -9.47 2.87 7.52
N VAL A 207 -8.15 3.03 7.70
CA VAL A 207 -7.58 3.73 8.86
C VAL A 207 -8.12 5.15 9.05
N PRO A 208 -8.28 6.01 8.01
CA PRO A 208 -8.84 7.35 8.20
C PRO A 208 -10.27 7.34 8.74
N GLU A 209 -11.08 6.38 8.29
CA GLU A 209 -12.46 6.22 8.72
C GLU A 209 -12.54 5.72 10.18
N LEU A 210 -11.62 4.83 10.58
CA LEU A 210 -11.46 4.41 11.97
C LEU A 210 -11.05 5.59 12.87
N CYS A 211 -10.19 6.49 12.36
CA CYS A 211 -9.82 7.73 13.04
C CYS A 211 -11.02 8.66 13.22
N ARG A 212 -11.87 8.78 12.19
CA ARG A 212 -13.12 9.55 12.26
C ARG A 212 -14.03 9.05 13.38
N LEU A 213 -14.21 7.74 13.47
CA LEU A 213 -15.12 7.10 14.42
C LEU A 213 -14.68 7.27 15.89
N LEU A 214 -13.39 7.14 16.17
CA LEU A 214 -12.86 7.09 17.55
C LEU A 214 -12.29 8.42 18.04
N LEU A 215 -11.70 9.21 17.15
CA LEU A 215 -11.00 10.45 17.48
C LEU A 215 -11.71 11.68 16.91
N GLY A 216 -12.54 11.54 15.87
CA GLY A 216 -13.27 12.65 15.24
C GLY A 216 -12.64 13.13 13.93
N ARG A 217 -13.26 14.16 13.33
CA ARG A 217 -12.93 14.64 11.97
C ARG A 217 -11.51 15.18 11.80
N TRP A 218 -10.92 15.78 12.83
CA TRP A 218 -9.54 16.29 12.74
C TRP A 218 -8.53 15.17 12.49
N ALA A 219 -8.71 14.01 13.11
CA ALA A 219 -7.81 12.87 12.98
C ALA A 219 -7.95 12.19 11.62
N GLU A 220 -9.16 12.15 11.06
CA GLU A 220 -9.40 11.69 9.69
C GLU A 220 -8.64 12.55 8.67
N ILE A 221 -8.78 13.88 8.73
CA ILE A 221 -8.12 14.81 7.81
C ILE A 221 -6.59 14.66 7.93
N MET A 222 -6.08 14.57 9.15
CA MET A 222 -4.66 14.35 9.40
C MET A 222 -4.18 13.02 8.77
N ALA A 223 -4.90 11.91 8.98
CA ALA A 223 -4.56 10.63 8.38
C ALA A 223 -4.51 10.74 6.85
N ARG A 224 -5.55 11.29 6.21
CA ARG A 224 -5.59 11.44 4.74
C ARG A 224 -4.42 12.27 4.20
N ILE A 225 -4.08 13.39 4.82
CA ILE A 225 -2.95 14.24 4.39
C ILE A 225 -1.63 13.48 4.47
N PHE A 226 -1.35 12.83 5.60
CA PHE A 226 -0.09 12.11 5.77
C PHE A 226 0.00 10.83 4.93
N SER A 227 -1.12 10.21 4.55
CA SER A 227 -1.16 9.12 3.56
C SER A 227 -0.67 9.63 2.20
N MET A 228 -1.20 10.77 1.74
CA MET A 228 -0.80 11.38 0.47
C MET A 228 0.69 11.76 0.46
N ILE A 229 1.22 12.29 1.56
CA ILE A 229 2.65 12.63 1.67
C ILE A 229 3.54 11.40 1.43
N VAL A 230 3.17 10.23 1.97
CA VAL A 230 3.94 8.99 1.74
C VAL A 230 3.88 8.55 0.30
N LEU A 231 2.68 8.55 -0.29
CA LEU A 231 2.51 8.09 -1.67
C LEU A 231 3.28 9.00 -2.65
N ILE A 232 3.24 10.32 -2.43
CA ILE A 232 4.07 11.28 -3.20
C ILE A 232 5.56 10.99 -3.03
N GLY A 233 6.02 10.78 -1.79
CA GLY A 233 7.43 10.47 -1.53
C GLY A 233 7.87 9.14 -2.16
N ALA A 234 7.01 8.13 -2.18
CA ALA A 234 7.25 6.86 -2.86
C ALA A 234 7.35 7.04 -4.38
N ASP A 235 6.41 7.79 -4.99
CA ASP A 235 6.42 8.11 -6.42
C ASP A 235 7.72 8.83 -6.82
N ILE A 236 8.19 9.80 -6.01
CA ILE A 236 9.46 10.50 -6.25
C ILE A 236 10.66 9.54 -6.24
N VAL A 237 10.78 8.71 -5.19
CA VAL A 237 11.89 7.76 -5.05
C VAL A 237 11.89 6.74 -6.20
N TYR A 238 10.72 6.27 -6.60
CA TYR A 238 10.57 5.32 -7.69
C TYR A 238 10.97 5.96 -9.02
N TRP A 239 10.63 7.23 -9.25
CA TRP A 239 11.05 7.95 -10.45
C TRP A 239 12.56 8.09 -10.56
N ILE A 240 13.24 8.43 -9.45
CA ILE A 240 14.70 8.53 -9.40
C ILE A 240 15.35 7.18 -9.71
N LEU A 241 14.85 6.10 -9.11
CA LEU A 241 15.38 4.76 -9.32
C LEU A 241 15.14 4.25 -10.75
N MET A 242 13.93 4.44 -11.28
CA MET A 242 13.64 4.10 -12.68
C MET A 242 14.56 4.87 -13.63
N SER A 243 14.77 6.16 -13.40
CA SER A 243 15.68 6.98 -14.22
C SER A 243 17.11 6.46 -14.15
N ASN A 244 17.61 6.11 -12.96
CA ASN A 244 18.95 5.54 -12.77
C ASN A 244 19.10 4.19 -13.48
N PHE A 245 18.16 3.27 -13.30
CA PHE A 245 18.24 1.95 -13.91
C PHE A 245 18.07 2.01 -15.43
N LEU A 246 17.16 2.85 -15.92
CA LEU A 246 16.98 3.09 -17.35
C LEU A 246 18.24 3.69 -17.98
N TYR A 247 18.85 4.69 -17.33
CA TYR A 247 20.10 5.30 -17.80
C TYR A 247 21.21 4.26 -17.96
N ASN A 248 21.42 3.44 -16.93
CA ASN A 248 22.46 2.42 -16.92
C ASN A 248 22.20 1.31 -17.93
N PHE A 249 20.94 0.86 -18.06
CA PHE A 249 20.56 -0.16 -19.04
C PHE A 249 20.79 0.32 -20.48
N VAL A 250 20.32 1.52 -20.82
CA VAL A 250 20.48 2.07 -22.18
C VAL A 250 21.93 2.42 -22.48
N SER A 251 22.69 2.92 -21.50
CA SER A 251 24.14 3.16 -21.67
C SER A 251 24.86 1.86 -22.00
N PHE A 252 24.57 0.78 -21.26
CA PHE A 252 25.18 -0.53 -21.50
C PHE A 252 24.85 -1.08 -22.90
N VAL A 253 23.58 -0.98 -23.31
CA VAL A 253 23.15 -1.41 -24.65
C VAL A 253 23.85 -0.59 -25.73
N TYR A 254 23.98 0.73 -25.54
CA TYR A 254 24.68 1.61 -26.47
C TYR A 254 26.17 1.24 -26.61
N ASP A 255 26.86 1.00 -25.49
CA ASP A 255 28.27 0.64 -25.45
C ASP A 255 28.53 -0.71 -26.16
N ILE A 256 27.62 -1.70 -26.01
CA ILE A 256 27.67 -2.96 -26.77
C ILE A 256 27.59 -2.73 -28.27
N PHE A 257 26.63 -1.91 -28.74
CA PHE A 257 26.39 -1.71 -30.17
C PHE A 257 27.51 -0.91 -30.85
N HIS A 258 28.20 -0.03 -30.12
CA HIS A 258 29.25 0.84 -30.68
C HIS A 258 30.67 0.31 -30.47
N GLY A 259 30.83 -0.93 -30.00
CA GLY A 259 32.13 -1.61 -29.98
C GLY A 259 33.14 -1.05 -28.98
N ASN A 260 32.69 -0.29 -27.97
CA ASN A 260 33.49 0.07 -26.80
C ASN A 260 33.01 -0.77 -25.61
N PRO A 261 33.23 -2.11 -25.59
CA PRO A 261 33.02 -2.86 -24.37
C PRO A 261 33.98 -2.25 -23.34
N SER A 262 33.41 -1.59 -22.32
CA SER A 262 34.17 -1.22 -21.13
C SER A 262 34.96 -2.45 -20.71
N GLU A 263 36.29 -2.35 -20.69
CA GLU A 263 37.17 -3.45 -20.26
C GLU A 263 36.56 -4.11 -19.02
N GLU A 264 36.42 -5.44 -19.08
CA GLU A 264 35.76 -6.27 -18.07
C GLU A 264 36.49 -6.17 -16.73
N MET A 265 36.27 -5.09 -15.99
CA MET A 265 36.60 -5.01 -14.57
C MET A 265 35.38 -5.46 -13.79
N SER A 266 35.01 -6.74 -13.96
CA SER A 266 33.85 -7.40 -13.35
C SER A 266 33.85 -7.36 -11.81
N ASP A 267 35.04 -7.15 -11.23
CA ASP A 267 35.27 -7.14 -9.78
C ASP A 267 35.54 -5.75 -9.19
N ALA A 268 35.57 -4.71 -10.02
CA ALA A 268 35.81 -3.35 -9.52
C ALA A 268 34.58 -2.81 -8.78
N VAL A 269 34.82 -2.26 -7.58
CA VAL A 269 33.82 -1.50 -6.82
C VAL A 269 34.12 -0.01 -6.99
N ILE A 270 33.08 0.80 -7.20
CA ILE A 270 33.17 2.24 -7.45
C ILE A 270 32.85 3.02 -6.17
N CYS A 271 33.65 4.06 -5.89
CA CYS A 271 33.36 5.09 -4.88
C CYS A 271 33.09 6.43 -5.57
N LEU A 272 31.83 6.89 -5.58
CA LEU A 272 31.42 8.10 -6.30
C LEU A 272 31.76 9.40 -5.55
N LYS A 273 31.99 9.32 -4.23
CA LYS A 273 32.29 10.48 -3.37
C LYS A 273 33.67 11.11 -3.59
N ASN A 274 34.58 10.44 -4.28
CA ASN A 274 35.96 10.90 -4.47
C ASN A 274 36.16 11.96 -5.58
N ASN A 275 35.12 12.38 -6.30
CA ASN A 275 35.27 13.46 -7.30
C ASN A 275 35.55 14.84 -6.68
N VAL A 276 35.58 14.98 -5.35
CA VAL A 276 35.80 16.28 -4.67
C VAL A 276 37.08 16.33 -3.81
N LEU A 277 37.76 15.20 -3.55
CA LEU A 277 38.81 15.13 -2.51
C LEU A 277 40.24 14.84 -2.98
N ASN A 278 40.57 14.95 -4.26
CA ASN A 278 41.98 14.91 -4.73
C ASN A 278 42.31 16.05 -5.72
N ILE A 279 42.39 17.28 -5.20
CA ILE A 279 43.28 18.28 -5.79
C ILE A 279 44.69 17.94 -5.27
N ASN A 280 45.39 17.00 -5.93
CA ASN A 280 46.88 16.87 -5.98
C ASN A 280 47.42 15.52 -6.48
N THR A 281 46.71 14.78 -7.32
CA THR A 281 47.36 13.76 -8.16
C THR A 281 46.90 13.91 -9.60
N THR A 282 47.88 14.07 -10.48
CA THR A 282 47.80 14.29 -11.93
C THR A 282 47.31 13.06 -12.71
N TYR A 283 46.26 12.41 -12.23
CA TYR A 283 45.48 11.46 -13.01
C TYR A 283 44.01 11.80 -12.85
N VAL A 284 43.64 12.96 -13.41
CA VAL A 284 42.27 13.19 -13.83
C VAL A 284 41.99 12.17 -14.92
N PHE A 285 41.57 10.98 -14.54
CA PHE A 285 40.77 10.14 -15.43
C PHE A 285 39.38 10.78 -15.49
N LYS A 286 39.30 11.97 -16.10
CA LYS A 286 38.19 12.21 -17.01
C LYS A 286 38.44 11.15 -18.07
N PRO A 287 37.62 10.10 -18.20
CA PRO A 287 37.59 9.46 -19.49
C PRO A 287 37.22 10.60 -20.43
N SER A 288 38.18 11.03 -21.25
CA SER A 288 37.91 11.80 -22.44
C SER A 288 37.15 10.85 -23.36
N ILE A 289 35.90 10.56 -22.99
CA ILE A 289 34.89 10.16 -23.93
C ILE A 289 34.76 11.44 -24.76
N GLU A 290 35.40 11.46 -25.93
CA GLU A 290 34.94 12.31 -27.02
C GLU A 290 33.42 12.27 -26.95
N SER A 291 32.78 13.37 -26.54
CA SER A 291 31.37 13.37 -26.18
C SER A 291 30.57 12.99 -27.41
N SER A 292 30.31 11.70 -27.58
CA SER A 292 29.39 11.22 -28.60
C SER A 292 28.09 11.97 -28.36
N GLY A 293 27.43 12.43 -29.43
CA GLY A 293 26.16 13.17 -29.30
C GLY A 293 25.14 12.45 -28.41
N PHE A 294 25.27 11.13 -28.26
CA PHE A 294 24.53 10.29 -27.33
C PHE A 294 24.64 10.74 -25.87
N TYR A 295 25.83 10.91 -25.29
CA TYR A 295 25.95 11.25 -23.86
C TYR A 295 25.52 12.68 -23.54
N ASN A 296 25.46 13.57 -24.54
CA ASN A 296 24.84 14.90 -24.39
C ASN A 296 23.29 14.83 -24.39
N ILE A 297 22.72 13.85 -25.10
CA ILE A 297 21.27 13.62 -25.18
C ILE A 297 20.77 12.71 -24.07
N TRP A 298 21.60 11.82 -23.55
CA TRP A 298 21.27 10.80 -22.58
C TRP A 298 21.97 11.08 -21.24
N ASP A 299 21.53 12.13 -20.56
CA ASP A 299 22.03 12.54 -19.25
C ASP A 299 21.09 12.09 -18.12
N LEU A 300 21.67 11.54 -17.06
CA LEU A 300 20.94 10.95 -15.93
C LEU A 300 20.07 11.96 -15.18
N TYR A 301 20.54 13.20 -15.04
CA TYR A 301 19.89 14.22 -14.20
C TYR A 301 19.09 15.25 -15.01
N SER A 302 19.13 15.19 -16.33
CA SER A 302 18.44 16.16 -17.19
C SER A 302 17.41 15.50 -18.09
N THR A 303 17.84 14.66 -19.04
CA THR A 303 16.97 14.20 -20.14
C THR A 303 16.31 12.86 -19.85
N VAL A 304 16.97 11.94 -19.13
CA VAL A 304 16.42 10.61 -18.84
C VAL A 304 15.09 10.66 -18.06
N PRO A 305 14.93 11.46 -16.98
CA PRO A 305 13.66 11.57 -16.28
C PRO A 305 12.52 12.09 -17.18
N VAL A 306 12.83 12.95 -18.15
CA VAL A 306 11.85 13.49 -19.11
C VAL A 306 11.46 12.44 -20.15
N ILE A 307 12.42 11.67 -20.67
CA ILE A 307 12.14 10.57 -21.60
C ILE A 307 11.31 9.49 -20.91
N LEU A 308 11.60 9.18 -19.65
CA LEU A 308 10.78 8.28 -18.84
C LEU A 308 9.33 8.76 -18.73
N ALA A 309 9.10 10.08 -18.65
CA ALA A 309 7.75 10.65 -18.65
C ALA A 309 6.98 10.36 -19.93
N VAL A 310 7.64 10.41 -21.10
CA VAL A 310 7.00 10.08 -22.38
C VAL A 310 6.52 8.62 -22.40
N ILE A 311 7.26 7.71 -21.78
CA ILE A 311 6.92 6.28 -21.71
C ILE A 311 5.83 6.03 -20.65
N MET A 312 5.95 6.64 -19.47
CA MET A 312 5.06 6.39 -18.33
C MET A 312 3.74 7.13 -18.37
N PHE A 313 3.72 8.35 -18.89
CA PHE A 313 2.51 9.18 -18.86
C PHE A 313 1.30 8.53 -19.55
N PRO A 314 1.42 7.88 -20.72
CA PRO A 314 0.30 7.14 -21.32
C PRO A 314 -0.24 6.04 -20.39
N ILE A 315 0.66 5.32 -19.72
CA ILE A 315 0.33 4.21 -18.82
C ILE A 315 -0.44 4.68 -17.59
N LEU A 316 -0.05 5.82 -17.01
CA LEU A 316 -0.70 6.39 -15.82
C LEU A 316 -2.16 6.80 -16.05
N ASN A 317 -2.54 7.03 -17.30
CA ASN A 317 -3.87 7.50 -17.67
C ASN A 317 -4.87 6.37 -17.95
N PHE A 318 -4.49 5.10 -17.73
CA PHE A 318 -5.43 3.99 -17.80
C PHE A 318 -6.50 4.07 -16.69
N LYS A 319 -7.72 3.64 -17.03
CA LYS A 319 -8.89 3.74 -16.14
C LYS A 319 -8.77 2.79 -14.95
N SER A 320 -8.26 1.58 -15.17
CA SER A 320 -8.09 0.53 -14.16
C SER A 320 -6.63 0.11 -14.02
N PRO A 321 -6.12 -0.10 -12.78
CA PRO A 321 -4.77 -0.60 -12.53
C PRO A 321 -4.71 -2.14 -12.50
N THR A 322 -5.82 -2.84 -12.76
CA THR A 322 -5.96 -4.30 -12.60
C THR A 322 -5.00 -5.13 -13.47
N PHE A 323 -4.55 -4.56 -14.59
CA PHE A 323 -3.48 -5.16 -15.38
C PHE A 323 -2.16 -5.20 -14.59
N PHE A 324 -1.79 -4.10 -13.94
CA PHE A 324 -0.52 -3.97 -13.20
C PHE A 324 -0.49 -4.78 -11.91
N THR A 325 -1.63 -4.97 -11.25
CA THR A 325 -1.69 -5.79 -10.03
C THR A 325 -1.32 -7.26 -10.29
N LYS A 326 -1.59 -7.78 -11.51
CA LYS A 326 -1.20 -9.15 -11.90
C LYS A 326 0.32 -9.32 -12.03
N PHE A 327 1.03 -8.25 -12.42
CA PHE A 327 2.49 -8.26 -12.56
C PHE A 327 3.23 -7.96 -11.25
N ASN A 328 2.51 -7.63 -10.17
CA ASN A 328 3.13 -7.36 -8.87
C ASN A 328 3.83 -8.61 -8.30
N SER A 329 3.43 -9.82 -8.71
CA SER A 329 4.12 -11.07 -8.39
C SER A 329 5.56 -11.14 -8.92
N LEU A 330 5.94 -10.30 -9.87
CA LEU A 330 7.31 -10.24 -10.37
C LEU A 330 8.25 -9.47 -9.43
N GLY A 331 7.72 -8.63 -8.54
CA GLY A 331 8.52 -8.00 -7.47
C GLY A 331 9.20 -9.04 -6.58
N THR A 332 8.50 -10.15 -6.30
CA THR A 332 9.02 -11.33 -5.59
C THR A 332 10.29 -11.88 -6.25
N VAL A 333 10.30 -11.98 -7.58
CA VAL A 333 11.44 -12.50 -8.37
C VAL A 333 12.62 -11.53 -8.29
N SER A 334 12.35 -10.24 -8.42
CA SER A 334 13.37 -9.19 -8.39
C SER A 334 14.07 -9.10 -7.03
N VAL A 335 13.31 -9.20 -5.93
CA VAL A 335 13.86 -9.21 -4.56
C VAL A 335 14.65 -10.49 -4.30
N THR A 336 14.15 -11.64 -4.74
CA THR A 336 14.86 -12.92 -4.60
C THR A 336 16.18 -12.90 -5.36
N TYR A 337 16.19 -12.33 -6.57
CA TYR A 337 17.42 -12.12 -7.34
C TYR A 337 18.38 -11.17 -6.62
N LEU A 338 17.89 -10.08 -6.04
CA LEU A 338 18.72 -9.14 -5.27
C LEU A 338 19.37 -9.82 -4.04
N LEU A 339 18.66 -10.71 -3.35
CA LEU A 339 19.21 -11.49 -2.23
C LEU A 339 20.37 -12.39 -2.71
N ILE A 340 20.16 -13.11 -3.81
CA ILE A 340 21.19 -13.99 -4.41
C ILE A 340 22.38 -13.16 -4.88
N PHE A 341 22.13 -12.02 -5.55
CA PHE A 341 23.15 -11.10 -6.01
C PHE A 341 24.06 -10.62 -4.86
N VAL A 342 23.46 -10.11 -3.78
CA VAL A 342 24.22 -9.63 -2.61
C VAL A 342 24.99 -10.77 -1.95
N ALA A 343 24.39 -11.97 -1.85
CA ALA A 343 25.07 -13.14 -1.30
C ALA A 343 26.32 -13.53 -2.12
N ILE A 344 26.20 -13.59 -3.45
CA ILE A 344 27.31 -13.94 -4.34
C ILE A 344 28.44 -12.91 -4.26
N LYS A 345 28.12 -11.61 -4.41
CA LYS A 345 29.14 -10.55 -4.38
C LYS A 345 29.80 -10.44 -3.00
N SER A 346 29.02 -10.52 -1.92
CA SER A 346 29.57 -10.51 -0.55
C SER A 346 30.47 -11.72 -0.28
N PHE A 347 30.12 -12.91 -0.78
CA PHE A 347 30.94 -14.11 -0.62
C PHE A 347 32.24 -14.02 -1.44
N SER A 348 32.15 -13.49 -2.66
CA SER A 348 33.31 -13.31 -3.55
C SER A 348 34.35 -12.34 -2.98
N TRP A 349 33.92 -11.26 -2.33
CA TRP A 349 34.83 -10.31 -1.70
C TRP A 349 35.40 -10.85 -0.38
N GLY A 350 34.60 -11.59 0.38
CA GLY A 350 34.97 -11.99 1.74
C GLY A 350 34.84 -10.85 2.75
N PRO A 351 35.09 -11.13 4.05
CA PRO A 351 34.85 -10.17 5.12
C PRO A 351 35.93 -9.07 5.16
N HIS A 352 35.51 -7.82 4.98
CA HIS A 352 36.36 -6.63 5.00
C HIS A 352 36.01 -5.73 6.19
N ILE A 353 36.32 -6.19 7.41
CA ILE A 353 36.21 -5.37 8.63
C ILE A 353 37.59 -5.30 9.28
N GLN A 354 38.14 -4.08 9.38
CA GLN A 354 39.45 -3.84 10.00
C GLN A 354 39.36 -3.91 11.52
N ASN A 355 38.47 -3.13 12.14
CA ASN A 355 38.30 -3.03 13.59
C ASN A 355 36.87 -3.34 14.02
N TRP A 356 36.65 -4.52 14.59
CA TRP A 356 35.34 -4.93 15.11
C TRP A 356 34.88 -4.11 16.33
N SER A 357 35.80 -3.49 17.07
CA SER A 357 35.49 -2.67 18.24
C SER A 357 34.81 -1.36 17.87
N GLU A 358 35.23 -0.72 16.77
CA GLU A 358 34.65 0.54 16.28
C GLU A 358 33.21 0.35 15.80
N GLU A 359 32.87 -0.85 15.32
CA GLU A 359 31.53 -1.21 14.84
C GLU A 359 30.47 -1.31 15.95
N TRP A 360 30.88 -1.33 17.22
CA TRP A 360 29.99 -1.21 18.37
C TRP A 360 29.62 0.24 18.69
N THR A 361 30.36 1.22 18.16
CA THR A 361 30.13 2.63 18.46
C THR A 361 28.94 3.16 17.66
N LEU A 362 27.98 3.79 18.36
CA LEU A 362 26.84 4.42 17.73
C LEU A 362 27.26 5.76 17.12
N LYS A 363 27.19 5.87 15.80
CA LYS A 363 27.48 7.13 15.08
C LYS A 363 26.34 8.13 15.29
N SER A 364 26.65 9.43 15.40
CA SER A 364 25.65 10.49 15.57
C SER A 364 24.65 10.60 14.40
N THR A 365 25.01 10.07 13.24
CA THR A 365 24.17 10.03 12.04
C THR A 365 23.14 8.89 12.03
N PHE A 366 23.06 8.10 13.12
CA PHE A 366 22.10 7.01 13.27
C PHE A 366 20.62 7.35 13.02
N PRO A 367 20.12 8.60 13.25
CA PRO A 367 18.71 8.86 12.99
C PRO A 367 18.36 8.74 11.50
N SER A 368 19.35 8.82 10.59
CA SER A 368 19.10 8.54 9.16
C SER A 368 18.52 7.14 8.95
N LEU A 369 18.99 6.15 9.71
CA LEU A 369 18.49 4.78 9.65
C LEU A 369 17.06 4.69 10.24
N THR A 370 16.78 5.34 11.37
CA THR A 370 15.44 5.27 11.99
C THR A 370 14.36 5.92 11.12
N GLY A 371 14.69 7.02 10.45
CA GLY A 371 13.81 7.66 9.46
C GLY A 371 13.59 6.75 8.25
N MET A 372 14.65 6.14 7.73
CA MET A 372 14.57 5.20 6.61
C MET A 372 13.69 3.99 6.95
N LEU A 373 13.95 3.35 8.09
CA LEU A 373 13.20 2.17 8.54
C LEU A 373 11.72 2.48 8.77
N SER A 374 11.38 3.71 9.15
CA SER A 374 9.98 4.13 9.28
C SER A 374 9.24 4.08 7.94
N MET A 375 9.91 4.39 6.82
CA MET A 375 9.35 4.17 5.48
C MET A 375 9.39 2.69 5.10
N SER A 376 10.51 2.00 5.34
CA SER A 376 10.71 0.60 4.94
C SER A 376 9.67 -0.37 5.53
N TYR A 377 9.19 -0.11 6.75
CA TYR A 377 8.16 -0.89 7.44
C TYR A 377 6.76 -0.25 7.36
N PHE A 378 6.55 0.68 6.45
CA PHE A 378 5.29 1.39 6.29
C PHE A 378 4.27 0.52 5.54
N ILE A 379 3.32 -0.06 6.29
CA ILE A 379 2.15 -0.74 5.72
C ILE A 379 0.84 -0.33 6.41
N HIS A 380 0.94 0.53 7.42
CA HIS A 380 -0.15 0.89 8.32
C HIS A 380 -1.39 1.42 7.60
N ASN A 381 -1.23 2.11 6.46
CA ASN A 381 -2.34 2.68 5.71
C ASN A 381 -3.21 1.62 5.00
N ILE A 382 -2.61 0.54 4.50
CA ILE A 382 -3.28 -0.48 3.67
C ILE A 382 -3.49 -1.82 4.38
N ILE A 383 -2.92 -2.00 5.58
CA ILE A 383 -2.92 -3.30 6.26
C ILE A 383 -4.32 -3.84 6.54
N ILE A 384 -5.29 -2.98 6.86
CA ILE A 384 -6.67 -3.38 7.12
C ILE A 384 -7.26 -4.02 5.84
N THR A 385 -7.06 -3.38 4.70
CA THR A 385 -7.52 -3.86 3.40
C THR A 385 -6.85 -5.18 3.02
N ILE A 386 -5.54 -5.32 3.22
CA ILE A 386 -4.82 -6.58 2.93
C ILE A 386 -5.35 -7.71 3.82
N MET A 387 -5.46 -7.48 5.12
CA MET A 387 -5.82 -8.52 6.08
C MET A 387 -7.28 -8.96 5.98
N ARG A 388 -8.18 -8.10 5.51
CA ARG A 388 -9.61 -8.44 5.34
C ARG A 388 -9.84 -9.57 4.34
N HIS A 389 -8.99 -9.70 3.32
CA HIS A 389 -9.15 -10.76 2.31
C HIS A 389 -8.74 -12.15 2.80
N ASN A 390 -8.04 -12.23 3.95
CA ASN A 390 -7.57 -13.49 4.51
C ASN A 390 -8.74 -14.39 4.94
N ARG A 391 -8.74 -15.64 4.48
CA ARG A 391 -9.75 -16.65 4.82
C ARG A 391 -9.88 -16.90 6.33
N HIS A 392 -8.75 -16.87 7.03
CA HIS A 392 -8.64 -17.20 8.45
C HIS A 392 -8.26 -15.97 9.27
N GLN A 393 -9.25 -15.12 9.58
CA GLN A 393 -9.08 -13.87 10.32
C GLN A 393 -8.49 -14.06 11.74
N GLU A 394 -8.63 -15.25 12.33
CA GLU A 394 -8.04 -15.67 13.60
C GLU A 394 -6.51 -15.74 13.54
N ASN A 395 -5.95 -16.03 12.36
CA ASN A 395 -4.52 -16.19 12.15
C ASN A 395 -3.82 -14.88 11.78
N ASN A 396 -4.55 -13.77 11.60
CA ASN A 396 -3.98 -12.49 11.15
C ASN A 396 -2.79 -12.01 11.98
N SER A 397 -2.83 -12.18 13.32
CA SER A 397 -1.71 -11.77 14.19
C SER A 397 -0.46 -12.63 13.96
N ARG A 398 -0.64 -13.94 13.73
CA ARG A 398 0.46 -14.86 13.39
C ARG A 398 1.02 -14.51 12.02
N ASP A 399 0.15 -14.38 11.03
CA ASP A 399 0.52 -14.10 9.64
C ASP A 399 1.28 -12.76 9.53
N LEU A 400 0.82 -11.73 10.26
CA LEU A 400 1.54 -10.45 10.37
C LEU A 400 2.94 -10.61 10.98
N THR A 401 3.06 -11.37 12.06
CA THR A 401 4.34 -11.58 12.76
C THR A 401 5.34 -12.32 11.89
N ILE A 402 4.90 -13.37 11.18
CA ILE A 402 5.73 -14.09 10.21
C ILE A 402 6.17 -13.15 9.08
N ALA A 403 5.26 -12.34 8.53
CA ALA A 403 5.59 -11.39 7.48
C ALA A 403 6.64 -10.37 7.93
N PHE A 404 6.46 -9.71 9.08
CA PHE A 404 7.44 -8.76 9.63
C PHE A 404 8.78 -9.41 9.98
N SER A 405 8.78 -10.66 10.41
CA SER A 405 10.02 -11.42 10.68
C SER A 405 10.78 -11.69 9.38
N LEU A 406 10.07 -12.13 8.33
CA LEU A 406 10.64 -12.32 7.00
C LEU A 406 11.16 -11.00 6.41
N ILE A 407 10.41 -9.91 6.60
CA ILE A 407 10.84 -8.56 6.19
C ILE A 407 12.15 -8.18 6.87
N THR A 408 12.21 -8.33 8.19
CA THR A 408 13.41 -8.03 8.98
C THR A 408 14.60 -8.86 8.57
N PHE A 409 14.39 -10.16 8.34
CA PHE A 409 15.45 -11.04 7.87
C PHE A 409 16.07 -10.54 6.56
N THR A 410 15.27 -10.19 5.56
CA THR A 410 15.82 -9.72 4.27
C THR A 410 16.56 -8.38 4.36
N TYR A 411 16.04 -7.40 5.11
CA TYR A 411 16.70 -6.10 5.30
C TYR A 411 18.04 -6.29 6.02
N VAL A 412 18.02 -7.04 7.13
CA VAL A 412 19.22 -7.33 7.90
C VAL A 412 20.23 -8.13 7.06
N PHE A 413 19.79 -9.13 6.31
CA PHE A 413 20.66 -9.93 5.44
C PHE A 413 21.33 -9.09 4.37
N ILE A 414 20.57 -8.33 3.57
CA ILE A 414 21.12 -7.48 2.50
C ILE A 414 22.07 -6.44 3.08
N GLY A 415 21.64 -5.76 4.15
CA GLY A 415 22.44 -4.73 4.79
C GLY A 415 23.76 -5.26 5.36
N ILE A 416 23.71 -6.33 6.17
CA ILE A 416 24.89 -6.91 6.81
C ILE A 416 25.83 -7.51 5.78
N ALA A 417 25.33 -8.38 4.88
CA ALA A 417 26.18 -9.08 3.92
C ALA A 417 26.93 -8.07 3.05
N PHE A 418 26.23 -7.08 2.49
CA PHE A 418 26.87 -6.03 1.71
C PHE A 418 27.86 -5.20 2.55
N TYR A 419 27.49 -4.78 3.76
CA TYR A 419 28.36 -3.96 4.61
C TYR A 419 29.65 -4.68 5.01
N ILE A 420 29.56 -5.94 5.43
CA ILE A 420 30.72 -6.77 5.82
C ILE A 420 31.58 -7.07 4.60
N GLY A 421 30.97 -7.44 3.48
CA GLY A 421 31.67 -7.79 2.24
C GLY A 421 32.37 -6.62 1.55
N PHE A 422 31.91 -5.38 1.76
CA PHE A 422 32.35 -4.22 0.98
C PHE A 422 33.86 -3.94 1.11
N PRO A 423 34.64 -3.98 0.03
CA PRO A 423 36.12 -3.93 0.08
C PRO A 423 36.70 -2.52 0.28
N LEU A 424 35.95 -1.47 -0.08
CA LEU A 424 36.38 -0.08 0.05
C LEU A 424 36.02 0.50 1.44
N ALA A 425 36.44 1.75 1.69
CA ALA A 425 36.04 2.49 2.87
C ALA A 425 34.50 2.53 3.00
N LYS A 426 33.96 2.23 4.19
CA LYS A 426 32.50 2.14 4.41
C LYS A 426 31.77 3.47 4.16
N ALA A 427 32.50 4.59 4.14
CA ALA A 427 31.99 5.89 3.72
C ALA A 427 31.59 5.94 2.23
N CYS A 428 32.18 5.11 1.36
CA CYS A 428 31.90 5.02 -0.07
C CYS A 428 30.59 4.30 -0.41
N ILE A 429 29.91 3.69 0.57
CA ILE A 429 28.62 3.05 0.32
C ILE A 429 27.62 4.12 -0.10
N GLU A 430 27.03 3.94 -1.27
CA GLU A 430 25.99 4.82 -1.82
C GLU A 430 24.61 4.43 -1.30
N ASP A 431 23.67 5.37 -1.33
CA ASP A 431 22.29 5.17 -0.90
C ASP A 431 21.49 4.24 -1.82
N ASN A 432 21.98 3.99 -3.03
CA ASN A 432 21.62 2.85 -3.85
C ASN A 432 22.85 1.96 -4.00
N LEU A 433 22.86 0.80 -3.35
CA LEU A 433 24.00 -0.13 -3.39
C LEU A 433 24.42 -0.50 -4.83
N LEU A 434 23.49 -0.50 -5.79
CA LEU A 434 23.81 -0.82 -7.18
C LEU A 434 24.65 0.27 -7.86
N ASN A 435 24.71 1.50 -7.31
CA ASN A 435 25.58 2.57 -7.81
C ASN A 435 27.06 2.32 -7.46
N ASN A 436 27.38 1.44 -6.51
CA ASN A 436 28.75 1.05 -6.22
C ASN A 436 29.33 0.05 -7.22
N PHE A 437 28.55 -0.39 -8.21
CA PHE A 437 28.99 -1.34 -9.24
C PHE A 437 29.09 -0.68 -10.62
N PRO A 438 30.07 -1.10 -11.44
CA PRO A 438 30.25 -0.61 -12.79
C PRO A 438 29.06 -0.94 -13.69
N LYS A 439 28.92 -0.20 -14.78
CA LYS A 439 27.83 -0.40 -15.75
C LYS A 439 27.91 -1.74 -16.47
N GLY A 440 29.12 -2.29 -16.66
CA GLY A 440 29.37 -3.52 -17.41
C GLY A 440 29.24 -4.82 -16.62
N ASP A 441 29.01 -4.80 -15.30
CA ASP A 441 28.86 -6.04 -14.53
C ASP A 441 27.51 -6.73 -14.83
N THR A 442 27.57 -7.89 -15.46
CA THR A 442 26.37 -8.63 -15.93
C THR A 442 25.37 -8.92 -14.82
N LEU A 443 25.84 -9.30 -13.62
CA LEU A 443 24.94 -9.58 -12.49
C LEU A 443 24.22 -8.30 -12.04
N THR A 444 24.96 -7.20 -11.92
CA THR A 444 24.39 -5.89 -11.59
C THR A 444 23.39 -5.43 -12.66
N LEU A 445 23.68 -5.65 -13.94
CA LEU A 445 22.78 -5.30 -15.04
C LEU A 445 21.46 -6.08 -14.94
N ILE A 446 21.51 -7.39 -14.72
CA ILE A 446 20.30 -8.21 -14.53
C ILE A 446 19.51 -7.71 -13.33
N SER A 447 20.16 -7.37 -12.21
CA SER A 447 19.47 -6.76 -11.05
C SER A 447 18.74 -5.47 -11.44
N ARG A 448 19.43 -4.57 -12.17
CA ARG A 448 18.87 -3.29 -12.60
C ARG A 448 17.68 -3.48 -13.55
N VAL A 449 17.74 -4.43 -14.48
CA VAL A 449 16.63 -4.72 -15.42
C VAL A 449 15.42 -5.31 -14.70
N LEU A 450 15.63 -6.28 -13.80
CA LEU A 450 14.54 -6.87 -13.02
C LEU A 450 13.87 -5.82 -12.13
N LEU A 451 14.65 -5.03 -11.40
CA LEU A 451 14.13 -3.94 -10.56
C LEU A 451 13.46 -2.84 -11.39
N LEU A 452 14.00 -2.51 -12.57
CA LEU A 452 13.39 -1.53 -13.47
C LEU A 452 12.01 -2.02 -13.92
N PHE A 453 11.89 -3.27 -14.36
CA PHE A 453 10.60 -3.84 -14.75
C PHE A 453 9.63 -3.91 -13.55
N GLN A 454 10.10 -4.26 -12.35
CA GLN A 454 9.28 -4.18 -11.14
C GLN A 454 8.76 -2.75 -10.89
N LEU A 455 9.62 -1.74 -10.97
CA LEU A 455 9.20 -0.36 -10.75
C LEU A 455 8.22 0.13 -11.82
N PHE A 456 8.39 -0.29 -13.07
CA PHE A 456 7.46 -0.01 -14.17
C PHE A 456 6.03 -0.52 -13.90
N THR A 457 5.86 -1.58 -13.12
CA THR A 457 4.54 -2.14 -12.81
C THR A 457 3.97 -1.59 -11.50
N VAL A 458 4.81 -1.32 -10.50
CA VAL A 458 4.36 -0.82 -9.19
C VAL A 458 4.09 0.68 -9.22
N PHE A 459 4.86 1.48 -9.97
CA PHE A 459 4.68 2.94 -10.01
C PHE A 459 3.27 3.37 -10.45
N PRO A 460 2.68 2.83 -11.55
CA PRO A 460 1.30 3.16 -11.91
C PRO A 460 0.26 2.81 -10.83
N LEU A 461 0.50 1.77 -10.03
CA LEU A 461 -0.39 1.37 -8.95
C LEU A 461 -0.35 2.39 -7.81
N ILE A 462 0.84 2.84 -7.39
CA ILE A 462 1.00 3.85 -6.34
C ILE A 462 0.42 5.18 -6.79
N THR A 463 0.71 5.63 -8.01
CA THR A 463 0.14 6.87 -8.56
C THR A 463 -1.38 6.77 -8.69
N TYR A 464 -1.94 5.59 -9.03
CA TYR A 464 -3.39 5.38 -9.03
C TYR A 464 -3.98 5.55 -7.61
N MET A 465 -3.34 4.97 -6.58
CA MET A 465 -3.77 5.15 -5.19
C MET A 465 -3.71 6.61 -4.76
N LEU A 466 -2.60 7.30 -5.08
CA LEU A 466 -2.43 8.73 -4.81
C LEU A 466 -3.53 9.56 -5.48
N ARG A 467 -3.86 9.23 -6.74
CA ARG A 467 -4.94 9.90 -7.48
C ARG A 467 -6.29 9.71 -6.81
N GLN A 468 -6.63 8.52 -6.32
CA GLN A 468 -7.87 8.29 -5.60
C GLN A 468 -7.91 9.05 -4.27
N ASP A 469 -6.80 9.08 -3.54
CA ASP A 469 -6.67 9.88 -2.32
C ASP A 469 -6.87 11.38 -2.62
N ILE A 470 -6.23 11.91 -3.67
CA ILE A 470 -6.38 13.32 -4.06
C ILE A 470 -7.83 13.63 -4.47
N LEU A 471 -8.44 12.80 -5.33
CA LEU A 471 -9.81 13.02 -5.81
C LEU A 471 -10.84 12.96 -4.68
N THR A 472 -10.73 11.98 -3.78
CA THR A 472 -11.65 11.85 -2.65
C THR A 472 -11.52 13.02 -1.68
N ASN A 473 -10.30 13.50 -1.42
CA ASN A 473 -10.07 14.67 -0.58
C ASN A 473 -10.56 15.97 -1.23
N LEU A 474 -10.27 16.18 -2.52
CA LEU A 474 -10.77 17.34 -3.27
C LEU A 474 -12.29 17.39 -3.28
N ASN A 475 -12.96 16.26 -3.54
CA ASN A 475 -14.43 16.19 -3.54
C ASN A 475 -15.00 16.49 -2.15
N SER A 476 -14.37 16.01 -1.08
CA SER A 476 -14.77 16.30 0.30
C SER A 476 -14.65 17.79 0.65
N ILE A 477 -13.55 18.43 0.23
CA ILE A 477 -13.27 19.85 0.50
C ILE A 477 -14.17 20.77 -0.33
N LEU A 478 -14.27 20.51 -1.63
CA LEU A 478 -15.00 21.37 -2.57
C LEU A 478 -16.51 21.10 -2.59
N LYS A 479 -16.99 20.07 -1.85
CA LYS A 479 -18.38 19.58 -1.89
C LYS A 479 -18.90 19.40 -3.33
N LEU A 480 -18.00 19.05 -4.24
CA LEU A 480 -18.33 18.91 -5.66
C LEU A 480 -18.83 17.48 -5.88
N ASN A 481 -20.13 17.32 -6.12
CA ASN A 481 -20.73 16.05 -6.56
C ASN A 481 -20.51 15.78 -8.06
N SER A 482 -19.40 16.26 -8.64
CA SER A 482 -19.20 16.13 -10.08
C SER A 482 -18.55 14.77 -10.42
N PRO A 483 -19.05 14.04 -11.41
CA PRO A 483 -18.49 12.74 -11.80
C PRO A 483 -17.06 12.86 -12.34
N PHE A 484 -16.39 11.70 -12.40
CA PHE A 484 -15.05 11.52 -12.97
C PHE A 484 -14.89 12.19 -14.33
N GLY A 485 -14.07 13.24 -14.39
CA GLY A 485 -13.64 13.85 -15.65
C GLY A 485 -12.26 13.35 -16.06
N TYR A 486 -12.12 12.80 -17.26
CA TYR A 486 -10.83 12.34 -17.81
C TYR A 486 -9.76 13.46 -17.76
N GLY A 487 -10.14 14.71 -18.03
CA GLY A 487 -9.24 15.86 -17.92
C GLY A 487 -8.69 16.11 -16.50
N ARG A 488 -9.46 15.82 -15.44
CA ARG A 488 -8.97 15.95 -14.05
C ARG A 488 -7.92 14.88 -13.73
N VAL A 489 -8.14 13.66 -14.21
CA VAL A 489 -7.18 12.55 -14.08
C VAL A 489 -5.85 12.89 -14.76
N VAL A 490 -5.91 13.34 -16.01
CA VAL A 490 -4.73 13.73 -16.78
C VAL A 490 -3.98 14.89 -16.10
N CYS A 491 -4.71 15.90 -15.60
CA CYS A 491 -4.12 17.02 -14.89
C CYS A 491 -3.39 16.60 -13.60
N ILE A 492 -4.02 15.76 -12.76
CA ILE A 492 -3.40 15.27 -11.52
C ILE A 492 -2.14 14.46 -11.84
N ASN A 493 -2.23 13.50 -12.78
CA ASN A 493 -1.10 12.69 -13.19
C ASN A 493 0.06 13.56 -13.76
N PHE A 494 -0.28 14.62 -14.51
CA PHE A 494 0.71 15.55 -15.05
C PHE A 494 1.46 16.29 -13.94
N VAL A 495 0.73 16.79 -12.93
CA VAL A 495 1.34 17.45 -11.77
C VAL A 495 2.23 16.49 -10.97
N VAL A 496 1.78 15.25 -10.73
CA VAL A 496 2.57 14.25 -10.01
C VAL A 496 3.87 13.94 -10.76
N VAL A 497 3.81 13.68 -12.06
CA VAL A 497 5.01 13.41 -12.88
C VAL A 497 5.94 14.62 -12.91
N LEU A 498 5.41 15.84 -13.01
CA LEU A 498 6.22 17.06 -12.97
C LEU A 498 7.00 17.18 -11.65
N ILE A 499 6.35 16.90 -10.51
CA ILE A 499 7.02 16.88 -9.20
C ILE A 499 8.13 15.82 -9.19
N CYS A 500 7.85 14.62 -9.68
CA CYS A 500 8.85 13.54 -9.75
C CYS A 500 10.07 13.92 -10.61
N ILE A 501 9.86 14.56 -11.77
CA ILE A 501 10.95 15.05 -12.64
C ILE A 501 11.78 16.11 -11.92
N MET A 502 11.14 17.09 -11.27
CA MET A 502 11.86 18.14 -10.53
C MET A 502 12.78 17.56 -9.45
N PHE A 503 12.30 16.59 -8.67
CA PHE A 503 13.14 15.94 -7.68
C PHE A 503 14.25 15.09 -8.30
N ALA A 504 13.98 14.39 -9.41
CA ALA A 504 15.01 13.60 -10.10
C ALA A 504 16.13 14.46 -10.71
N CYS A 505 15.82 15.68 -11.15
CA CYS A 505 16.81 16.60 -11.69
C CYS A 505 17.62 17.34 -10.60
N PHE A 506 16.94 17.82 -9.55
CA PHE A 506 17.56 18.73 -8.58
C PHE A 506 17.98 18.08 -7.25
N LEU A 507 17.36 16.96 -6.87
CA LEU A 507 17.65 16.27 -5.60
C LEU A 507 17.60 14.73 -5.74
N PRO A 508 18.50 14.12 -6.54
CA PRO A 508 18.53 12.67 -6.78
C PRO A 508 19.18 11.88 -5.62
N ARG A 509 18.85 12.21 -4.37
CA ARG A 509 19.36 11.55 -3.15
C ARG A 509 18.27 10.71 -2.51
N ILE A 510 18.25 9.42 -2.84
CA ILE A 510 17.23 8.46 -2.41
C ILE A 510 17.23 8.33 -0.89
N GLY A 511 18.41 8.23 -0.26
CA GLY A 511 18.53 8.09 1.19
C GLY A 511 17.94 9.27 1.95
N THR A 512 18.19 10.49 1.46
CA THR A 512 17.63 11.73 2.03
C THR A 512 16.10 11.78 1.90
N LEU A 513 15.56 11.39 0.74
CA LEU A 513 14.12 11.40 0.50
C LEU A 513 13.38 10.37 1.35
N ILE A 514 13.91 9.14 1.43
CA ILE A 514 13.31 8.06 2.22
C ILE A 514 13.32 8.43 3.70
N ARG A 515 14.42 8.97 4.26
CA ARG A 515 14.47 9.28 5.69
C ARG A 515 13.51 10.39 6.12
N TYR A 516 13.38 11.46 5.33
CA TYR A 516 12.49 12.57 5.68
C TYR A 516 11.04 12.19 5.50
N THR A 517 10.71 11.55 4.37
CA THR A 517 9.35 11.07 4.09
C THR A 517 8.93 10.06 5.16
N GLY A 518 9.81 9.09 5.49
CA GLY A 518 9.57 8.07 6.49
C GLY A 518 9.44 8.60 7.91
N ALA A 519 10.29 9.56 8.31
CA ALA A 519 10.19 10.15 9.65
C ALA A 519 8.91 11.00 9.80
N LEU A 520 8.55 11.77 8.75
CA LEU A 520 7.37 12.63 8.76
C LEU A 520 6.07 11.82 8.78
N SER A 521 5.97 10.82 7.91
CA SER A 521 4.78 9.96 7.86
C SER A 521 4.73 8.97 9.01
N GLY A 522 5.88 8.45 9.42
CA GLY A 522 6.03 7.54 10.54
C GLY A 522 5.53 8.18 11.82
N LEU A 523 5.87 9.45 12.08
CA LEU A 523 5.35 10.21 13.20
C LEU A 523 3.83 10.05 13.34
N VAL A 524 3.10 10.19 12.22
CA VAL A 524 1.64 10.13 12.23
C VAL A 524 1.11 8.70 12.21
N TYR A 525 1.48 7.89 11.23
CA TYR A 525 0.87 6.58 10.99
C TYR A 525 1.43 5.45 11.85
N ILE A 526 2.70 5.54 12.26
CA ILE A 526 3.36 4.50 13.06
C ILE A 526 3.23 4.86 14.54
N PHE A 527 3.60 6.09 14.93
CA PHE A 527 3.71 6.45 16.34
C PHE A 527 2.42 7.09 16.91
N LEU A 528 1.84 8.08 16.23
CA LEU A 528 0.73 8.89 16.75
C LEU A 528 -0.63 8.19 16.66
N LEU A 529 -1.09 7.86 15.46
CA LEU A 529 -2.44 7.35 15.20
C LEU A 529 -2.71 6.03 15.96
N PRO A 530 -1.85 4.99 15.88
CA PRO A 530 -2.12 3.75 16.60
C PRO A 530 -2.19 3.96 18.12
N SER A 531 -1.32 4.81 18.67
CA SER A 531 -1.28 5.15 20.09
C SER A 531 -2.54 5.90 20.54
N LEU A 532 -2.95 6.93 19.80
CA LEU A 532 -4.18 7.69 20.08
C LEU A 532 -5.43 6.82 19.96
N LEU A 533 -5.54 6.03 18.90
CA LEU A 533 -6.66 5.12 18.68
C LEU A 533 -6.76 4.09 19.81
N LYS A 534 -5.62 3.56 20.27
CA LYS A 534 -5.58 2.60 21.38
C LYS A 534 -6.01 3.23 22.70
N MET A 535 -5.54 4.44 23.00
CA MET A 535 -5.98 5.18 24.18
C MET A 535 -7.48 5.51 24.12
N ALA A 536 -8.00 5.94 22.97
CA ALA A 536 -9.42 6.21 22.77
C ALA A 536 -10.28 4.94 22.95
N SER A 537 -9.85 3.82 22.38
CA SER A 537 -10.50 2.52 22.57
C SER A 537 -10.53 2.11 24.05
N LEU A 538 -9.41 2.24 24.78
CA LEU A 538 -9.34 1.89 26.19
C LEU A 538 -10.18 2.83 27.08
N ARG A 539 -10.27 4.11 26.71
CA ARG A 539 -11.14 5.09 27.39
C ARG A 539 -12.61 4.70 27.25
N LYS A 540 -13.03 4.29 26.05
CA LYS A 540 -14.40 3.80 25.79
C LYS A 540 -14.72 2.52 26.58
N GLU A 541 -13.73 1.65 26.76
CA GLU A 541 -13.84 0.43 27.60
C GLU A 541 -13.71 0.71 29.11
N ARG A 542 -13.48 1.97 29.55
CA ARG A 542 -13.18 2.34 30.95
C ARG A 542 -12.00 1.56 31.57
N ARG A 543 -11.05 1.11 30.74
CA ARG A 543 -9.85 0.33 31.13
C ARG A 543 -8.54 1.10 30.94
N LEU A 544 -8.64 2.42 30.79
CA LEU A 544 -7.50 3.30 30.63
C LEU A 544 -6.86 3.54 32.00
N THR A 545 -5.64 3.04 32.17
CA THR A 545 -4.84 3.23 33.38
C THR A 545 -3.70 4.21 33.11
N ALA A 546 -3.27 4.97 34.13
CA ALA A 546 -2.15 5.90 34.04
C ALA A 546 -0.88 5.31 33.38
N PRO A 547 -0.39 4.09 33.73
CA PRO A 547 0.80 3.53 33.08
C PRO A 547 0.64 3.31 31.58
N LYS A 548 -0.57 3.00 31.10
CA LYS A 548 -0.82 2.85 29.66
C LYS A 548 -0.76 4.19 28.94
N VAL A 549 -1.29 5.25 29.57
CA VAL A 549 -1.20 6.62 29.02
C VAL A 549 0.27 7.04 28.89
N VAL A 550 1.08 6.79 29.92
CA VAL A 550 2.52 7.09 29.90
C VAL A 550 3.22 6.33 28.77
N LEU A 551 2.96 5.03 28.63
CA LEU A 551 3.55 4.20 27.57
C LEU A 551 3.21 4.71 26.17
N TYR A 552 1.94 4.97 25.87
CA TYR A 552 1.53 5.43 24.54
C TYR A 552 2.00 6.87 24.26
N SER A 553 2.07 7.72 25.29
CA SER A 553 2.63 9.07 25.15
C SER A 553 4.14 9.01 24.86
N PHE A 554 4.86 8.08 25.50
CA PHE A 554 6.28 7.86 25.25
C PHE A 554 6.55 7.41 23.80
N ILE A 555 5.72 6.52 23.24
CA ILE A 555 5.81 6.12 21.82
C ILE A 555 5.64 7.33 20.89
N ILE A 556 4.70 8.23 21.20
CA ILE A 556 4.48 9.47 20.42
C ILE A 556 5.72 10.37 20.49
N VAL A 557 6.30 10.54 21.69
CA VAL A 557 7.52 11.34 21.88
C VAL A 557 8.69 10.75 21.10
N ILE A 558 8.87 9.43 21.06
CA ILE A 558 9.89 8.78 20.22
C ILE A 558 9.68 9.13 18.74
N GLY A 559 8.44 9.09 18.25
CA GLY A 559 8.13 9.50 16.87
C GLY A 559 8.50 10.97 16.61
N GLY A 560 8.20 11.86 17.55
CA GLY A 560 8.54 13.27 17.46
C GLY A 560 10.06 13.49 17.44
N LEU A 561 10.79 12.79 18.31
CA LEU A 561 12.25 12.80 18.35
C LEU A 561 12.86 12.24 17.07
N ASN A 562 12.29 11.18 16.48
CA ASN A 562 12.75 10.61 15.22
C ASN A 562 12.71 11.64 14.09
N LEU A 563 11.61 12.40 13.97
CA LEU A 563 11.47 13.47 12.99
C LEU A 563 12.42 14.64 13.28
N PHE A 564 12.44 15.14 14.52
CA PHE A 564 13.27 16.27 14.90
C PHE A 564 14.76 15.98 14.67
N SER A 565 15.19 14.77 15.00
CA SER A 565 16.59 14.34 14.84
C SER A 565 17.07 14.37 13.38
N GLN A 566 16.18 14.19 12.39
CA GLN A 566 16.55 14.25 10.97
C GLN A 566 17.10 15.63 10.55
N PHE A 567 16.73 16.70 11.26
CA PHE A 567 17.18 18.06 10.93
C PHE A 567 18.56 18.39 11.50
N PHE A 568 19.07 17.61 12.46
CA PHE A 568 20.39 17.80 13.06
C PHE A 568 21.48 16.96 12.41
N ILE A 569 21.13 16.18 11.37
CA ILE A 569 22.09 15.38 10.62
C ILE A 569 22.72 16.27 9.55
N ASN A 570 23.99 16.60 9.72
CA ASN A 570 24.78 17.20 8.65
C ASN A 570 25.21 16.10 7.68
N ASP A 571 24.53 16.00 6.54
CA ASP A 571 24.98 15.19 5.40
C ASP A 571 26.13 15.83 4.60
N ILE A 572 26.63 16.98 5.07
CA ILE A 572 27.74 17.68 4.42
C ILE A 572 29.02 16.95 4.81
N ASN A 573 29.43 16.02 3.97
CA ASN A 573 30.82 15.73 3.62
C ASN A 573 30.85 15.01 2.27
#